data_AF-A0A9D5ZL37-F1
#
_entry.id   AF-A0A9D5ZL37-F1
#
_cell.length_a   1.000
_cell.length_b   1.000
_cell.length_c   1.000
_cell.angle_alpha   90.00
_cell.angle_beta   90.00
_cell.angle_gamma   90.00
#
_symmetry.space_group_name_H-M   'P 1'
#
loop_
_entity.id
_entity.type
_entity.pdbx_description
1 polymer ?
#
loop_
_entity_poly.entity_id
_entity_poly.type
_entity_poly.pdbx_seq_one_letter_code
_entity_poly.pdbx_strand_id
1 'polypeptide(L)'
;MKKYLLFSVLTSIFFSLSPAYTREFLDANIHHATGDHFEIYPVKVSKNAHKSSSKECFEYGKECLLPLTKDPALVVKDFDFQKVVGERAGIKFFLNEKDAKALTLLTQKYFNTRLAIVHNNKVITAPKIKSILSDQNFEITFKSKAGFEKVLKQLQHF
;
A
#
# COMPACT_ATOMS: atom_id res chain seq x y z
N MET A 1 -28.04 -12.20 -6.09
CA MET A 1 -26.86 -11.84 -6.89
C MET A 1 -26.24 -10.56 -6.35
N LYS A 2 -25.12 -10.64 -5.62
CA LYS A 2 -24.38 -9.45 -5.16
C LYS A 2 -23.54 -8.93 -6.33
N LYS A 3 -23.80 -7.68 -6.74
CA LYS A 3 -23.00 -6.96 -7.74
C LYS A 3 -21.81 -6.32 -7.02
N TYR A 4 -20.60 -6.71 -7.37
CA TYR A 4 -19.38 -6.08 -6.87
C TYR A 4 -19.04 -4.90 -7.78
N LEU A 5 -19.03 -3.70 -7.20
CA LEU A 5 -18.61 -2.46 -7.87
C LEU A 5 -17.09 -2.32 -7.67
N LEU A 6 -16.33 -2.60 -8.72
CA LEU A 6 -14.89 -2.37 -8.76
C LEU A 6 -14.64 -0.85 -8.80
N PHE A 7 -14.30 -0.24 -7.67
CA PHE A 7 -14.00 1.19 -7.59
C PHE A 7 -12.50 1.44 -7.83
N SER A 8 -12.15 1.65 -9.10
CA SER A 8 -10.84 2.17 -9.50
C SER A 8 -10.70 3.65 -9.09
N VAL A 9 -9.77 3.97 -8.20
CA VAL A 9 -9.41 5.36 -7.87
C VAL A 9 -8.60 5.97 -9.03
N LEU A 10 -9.32 6.49 -10.03
CA LEU A 10 -8.76 7.17 -11.20
C LEU A 10 -8.38 8.61 -10.87
N THR A 11 -7.09 8.88 -10.71
CA THR A 11 -6.45 10.14 -11.14
C THR A 11 -4.95 9.89 -11.37
N SER A 12 -4.41 10.47 -12.45
CA SER A 12 -3.00 10.55 -12.87
C SER A 12 -2.59 9.58 -13.99
N ILE A 13 -2.20 10.17 -15.13
CA ILE A 13 -1.40 9.64 -16.24
C ILE A 13 -0.68 8.33 -15.87
N PHE A 14 -1.21 7.21 -16.35
CA PHE A 14 -0.63 5.89 -16.11
C PHE A 14 0.52 5.69 -17.10
N PHE A 15 1.69 5.34 -16.58
CA PHE A 15 2.77 4.80 -17.40
C PHE A 15 2.32 3.40 -17.84
N SER A 16 2.00 3.21 -19.13
CA SER A 16 1.84 1.86 -19.66
C SER A 16 3.20 1.18 -19.63
N LEU A 17 3.26 -0.01 -19.02
CA LEU A 17 4.47 -0.82 -19.08
C LEU A 17 4.63 -1.34 -20.51
N SER A 18 5.86 -1.42 -21.01
CA SER A 18 6.09 -2.04 -22.30
C SER A 18 5.69 -3.52 -22.22
N PRO A 19 5.14 -4.12 -23.29
CA PRO A 19 4.72 -5.52 -23.27
C PRO A 19 5.80 -6.51 -22.80
N ALA A 20 7.08 -6.23 -23.13
CA ALA A 20 8.22 -7.02 -22.67
C ALA A 20 8.42 -6.94 -21.14
N TYR A 21 8.24 -5.76 -20.55
CA TYR A 21 8.37 -5.56 -19.12
C TYR A 21 7.14 -6.07 -18.36
N THR A 22 5.94 -5.90 -18.93
CA THR A 22 4.73 -6.50 -18.37
C THR A 22 4.91 -8.02 -18.31
N ARG A 23 5.49 -8.67 -19.32
CA ARG A 23 5.77 -10.13 -19.30
C ARG A 23 6.80 -10.56 -18.25
N GLU A 24 7.78 -9.71 -17.93
CA GLU A 24 8.79 -9.99 -16.90
C GLU A 24 8.18 -10.05 -15.48
N PHE A 25 7.10 -9.29 -15.24
CA PHE A 25 6.43 -9.21 -13.94
C PHE A 25 4.99 -9.73 -13.93
N LEU A 26 4.41 -10.08 -15.09
CA LEU A 26 3.19 -10.87 -15.27
C LEU A 26 3.48 -12.32 -14.90
N ASP A 27 3.99 -12.50 -13.69
CA ASP A 27 3.75 -13.72 -13.00
C ASP A 27 2.33 -13.58 -12.42
N ALA A 28 1.36 -14.25 -13.05
CA ALA A 28 -0.01 -14.29 -12.54
C ALA A 28 -0.11 -15.00 -11.17
N ASN A 29 1.01 -15.56 -10.70
CA ASN A 29 1.12 -16.26 -9.45
C ASN A 29 0.96 -15.32 -8.26
N ILE A 30 0.16 -15.80 -7.31
CA ILE A 30 0.08 -15.22 -5.98
C ILE A 30 1.34 -15.66 -5.24
N HIS A 31 2.09 -14.69 -4.72
CA HIS A 31 3.24 -14.94 -3.88
C HIS A 31 2.80 -14.87 -2.42
N HIS A 32 3.23 -15.84 -1.63
CA HIS A 32 2.96 -15.91 -0.21
C HIS A 32 4.17 -15.42 0.58
N ALA A 33 3.99 -14.43 1.45
CA ALA A 33 5.05 -13.80 2.23
C ALA A 33 5.08 -14.32 3.67
N THR A 34 5.60 -15.53 3.90
CA THR A 34 5.64 -16.17 5.22
C THR A 34 6.66 -15.52 6.16
N GLY A 35 6.29 -15.30 7.42
CA GLY A 35 7.15 -14.71 8.44
C GLY A 35 7.36 -13.21 8.27
N ASP A 36 6.63 -12.59 7.34
CA ASP A 36 6.70 -11.18 7.01
C ASP A 36 5.38 -10.47 7.39
N HIS A 37 5.45 -9.15 7.55
CA HIS A 37 4.29 -8.36 7.88
C HIS A 37 4.39 -6.93 7.36
N PHE A 38 3.25 -6.32 7.09
CA PHE A 38 3.16 -4.88 6.92
C PHE A 38 2.26 -4.26 7.99
N GLU A 39 2.54 -3.01 8.27
CA GLU A 39 1.90 -2.21 9.30
C GLU A 39 1.18 -1.05 8.63
N ILE A 40 -0.02 -0.73 9.12
CA ILE A 40 -0.80 0.40 8.61
C ILE A 40 -0.94 1.44 9.71
N TYR A 41 -0.46 2.65 9.40
CA TYR A 41 -0.55 3.81 10.28
C TYR A 41 -1.42 4.90 9.66
N PRO A 42 -2.43 5.42 10.36
CA PRO A 42 -3.01 6.70 9.98
C PRO A 42 -1.97 7.79 10.18
N VAL A 43 -1.73 8.63 9.17
CA VAL A 43 -0.67 9.64 9.18
C VAL A 43 -1.17 11.01 8.71
N LYS A 44 -0.49 12.07 9.16
CA LYS A 44 -0.61 13.43 8.62
C LYS A 44 0.72 13.88 8.00
N VAL A 45 0.65 14.70 6.95
CA VAL A 45 1.85 15.29 6.35
C VAL A 45 2.34 16.44 7.21
N SER A 46 3.60 16.40 7.63
CA SER A 46 4.26 17.54 8.28
C SER A 46 4.82 18.49 7.23
N LYS A 47 4.45 19.78 7.32
CA LYS A 47 5.05 20.85 6.49
C LYS A 47 6.46 21.22 6.94
N ASN A 48 6.87 20.78 8.14
CA ASN A 48 8.14 21.13 8.77
C ASN A 48 9.13 19.95 8.76
N ALA A 49 9.21 19.21 7.65
CA ALA A 49 10.01 18.00 7.51
C ALA A 49 11.50 18.19 7.87
N HIS A 50 12.05 19.40 7.78
CA HIS A 50 13.46 19.69 8.05
C HIS A 50 13.76 20.22 9.46
N LYS A 51 12.76 20.46 10.31
CA LYS A 51 12.96 21.08 11.64
C LYS A 51 12.66 20.17 12.83
N SER A 52 12.15 18.96 12.59
CA SER A 52 11.82 18.03 13.67
C SER A 52 12.92 17.00 13.81
N SER A 53 13.81 17.22 14.78
CA SER A 53 14.73 16.19 15.30
C SER A 53 14.00 15.09 16.10
N SER A 54 12.67 15.13 16.16
CA SER A 54 11.85 14.11 16.80
C SER A 54 11.86 12.83 15.97
N LYS A 55 12.34 11.75 16.58
CA LYS A 55 12.44 10.36 16.10
C LYS A 55 11.13 9.67 15.66
N GLU A 56 10.09 10.41 15.28
CA GLU A 56 8.72 9.90 15.15
C GLU A 56 8.06 10.28 13.82
N CYS A 57 8.80 10.36 12.73
CA CYS A 57 8.18 10.47 11.41
C CYS A 57 8.71 9.45 10.42
N PHE A 58 7.80 8.97 9.57
CA PHE A 58 8.15 8.12 8.46
C PHE A 58 8.52 8.96 7.25
N GLU A 59 9.69 8.70 6.68
CA GLU A 59 10.12 9.33 5.43
C GLU A 59 9.38 8.72 4.24
N TYR A 60 8.76 9.57 3.41
CA TYR A 60 8.10 9.15 2.17
C TYR A 60 8.36 10.16 1.06
N GLY A 61 9.35 9.86 0.21
CA GLY A 61 9.81 10.80 -0.82
C GLY A 61 10.40 12.07 -0.18
N LYS A 62 9.77 13.22 -0.42
CA LYS A 62 10.15 14.51 0.21
C LYS A 62 9.24 14.88 1.39
N GLU A 63 8.31 14.00 1.76
CA GLU A 63 7.36 14.22 2.84
C GLU A 63 7.80 13.50 4.12
N CYS A 64 7.51 14.11 5.26
CA CYS A 64 7.63 13.50 6.59
C CYS A 64 6.21 13.21 7.08
N LEU A 65 5.89 11.93 7.24
CA LEU A 65 4.57 11.44 7.63
C LEU A 65 4.56 11.18 9.14
N LEU A 66 3.75 11.95 9.88
CA LEU A 66 3.61 11.80 11.31
C LEU A 66 2.47 10.81 11.61
N PRO A 67 2.72 9.69 12.30
CA PRO A 67 1.68 8.79 12.71
C PRO A 67 0.74 9.45 13.72
N LEU A 68 -0.56 9.17 13.59
CA LEU A 68 -1.61 9.64 14.49
C LEU A 68 -1.82 8.69 15.67
N THR A 69 -1.18 7.52 15.63
CA THR A 69 -1.20 6.49 16.67
C THR A 69 0.24 6.10 16.98
N LYS A 70 0.51 5.71 18.24
CA LYS A 70 1.83 5.24 18.66
C LYS A 70 2.15 3.88 18.02
N ASP A 71 1.16 2.99 18.03
CA ASP A 71 1.26 1.64 17.47
C ASP A 71 0.56 1.57 16.10
N PRO A 72 0.88 0.55 15.27
CA PRO A 72 0.14 0.30 14.04
C PRO A 72 -1.35 0.16 14.31
N ALA A 73 -2.18 0.79 13.49
CA ALA A 73 -3.62 0.63 13.58
C ALA A 73 -4.10 -0.71 12.99
N LEU A 74 -3.29 -1.32 12.12
CA LEU A 74 -3.44 -2.69 11.65
C LEU A 74 -2.06 -3.28 11.38
N VAL A 75 -1.86 -4.55 11.74
CA VAL A 75 -0.69 -5.36 11.35
C VAL A 75 -1.22 -6.56 10.59
N VAL A 76 -0.76 -6.73 9.35
CA VAL A 76 -1.12 -7.87 8.50
C VAL A 76 0.12 -8.73 8.37
N LYS A 77 0.01 -9.98 8.82
CA LYS A 77 1.09 -10.98 8.78
C LYS A 77 0.80 -12.03 7.73
N ASP A 78 1.84 -12.70 7.25
CA ASP A 78 1.73 -13.90 6.40
C ASP A 78 0.78 -13.67 5.22
N PHE A 79 1.05 -12.62 4.45
CA PHE A 79 0.12 -12.10 3.45
C PHE A 79 0.43 -12.60 2.04
N ASP A 80 -0.61 -12.61 1.22
CA ASP A 80 -0.52 -12.94 -0.19
C ASP A 80 -0.46 -11.66 -1.03
N PHE A 81 0.37 -11.67 -2.07
CA PHE A 81 0.45 -10.54 -2.99
C PHE A 81 0.70 -10.96 -4.45
N GLN A 82 0.22 -10.15 -5.38
CA GLN A 82 0.46 -10.30 -6.81
C GLN A 82 1.19 -9.07 -7.33
N LYS A 83 2.23 -9.29 -8.13
CA LYS A 83 3.21 -8.27 -8.54
C LYS A 83 2.73 -7.38 -9.68
N VAL A 84 1.61 -7.68 -10.33
CA VAL A 84 1.04 -6.85 -11.42
C VAL A 84 -0.47 -6.78 -11.30
N VAL A 85 -1.02 -5.59 -11.52
CA VAL A 85 -2.47 -5.35 -11.62
C VAL A 85 -2.80 -5.02 -13.08
N GLY A 86 -3.26 -6.01 -13.84
CA GLY A 86 -3.57 -5.86 -15.26
C GLY A 86 -2.32 -5.52 -16.09
N GLU A 87 -2.30 -4.34 -16.71
CA GLU A 87 -1.17 -3.84 -17.51
C GLU A 87 -0.35 -2.74 -16.80
N ARG A 88 -0.54 -2.57 -15.48
CA ARG A 88 0.05 -1.48 -14.70
C ARG A 88 1.06 -1.98 -13.69
N ALA A 89 2.07 -1.16 -13.43
CA ALA A 89 2.99 -1.33 -12.30
C ALA A 89 2.21 -1.16 -10.99
N GLY A 90 1.80 -2.27 -10.39
CA GLY A 90 0.99 -2.26 -9.19
C GLY A 90 1.06 -3.59 -8.45
N ILE A 91 0.91 -3.51 -7.14
CA ILE A 91 0.92 -4.68 -6.27
C ILE A 91 -0.47 -4.82 -5.67
N LYS A 92 -1.06 -6.00 -5.84
CA LYS A 92 -2.33 -6.36 -5.21
C LYS A 92 -2.04 -7.19 -3.98
N PHE A 93 -2.52 -6.75 -2.83
CA PHE A 93 -2.44 -7.51 -1.59
C PHE A 93 -3.77 -8.20 -1.33
N PHE A 94 -3.71 -9.46 -0.89
CA PHE A 94 -4.88 -10.22 -0.49
C PHE A 94 -4.86 -10.38 1.04
N LEU A 95 -5.99 -10.07 1.64
CA LEU A 95 -6.19 -10.07 3.08
C LEU A 95 -7.08 -11.24 3.46
N ASN A 96 -6.79 -11.89 4.58
CA ASN A 96 -7.78 -12.77 5.21
C ASN A 96 -9.01 -11.95 5.67
N GLU A 97 -10.10 -12.64 5.97
CA GLU A 97 -11.37 -11.99 6.31
C GLU A 97 -11.27 -11.07 7.54
N LYS A 98 -10.46 -11.44 8.53
CA LYS A 98 -10.26 -10.66 9.76
C LYS A 98 -9.58 -9.32 9.44
N ASP A 99 -8.49 -9.36 8.68
CA ASP A 99 -7.71 -8.18 8.36
C ASP A 99 -8.46 -7.27 7.36
N ALA A 100 -9.23 -7.85 6.44
CA ALA A 100 -10.13 -7.10 5.57
C ALA A 100 -11.18 -6.31 6.36
N LYS A 101 -11.85 -6.95 7.33
CA LYS A 101 -12.81 -6.27 8.22
C LYS A 101 -12.15 -5.18 9.06
N ALA A 102 -10.95 -5.43 9.58
CA ALA A 102 -10.18 -4.44 10.32
C ALA A 102 -9.81 -3.24 9.45
N LEU A 103 -9.41 -3.46 8.20
CA LEU A 103 -9.12 -2.40 7.23
C LEU A 103 -10.39 -1.60 6.88
N THR A 104 -11.55 -2.24 6.73
CA THR A 104 -12.83 -1.54 6.54
C THR A 104 -13.13 -0.58 7.69
N LEU A 105 -13.03 -1.05 8.94
CA LEU A 105 -13.24 -0.21 10.11
C LEU A 105 -12.21 0.92 10.20
N LEU A 106 -10.96 0.63 9.83
CA LEU A 106 -9.88 1.62 9.82
C LEU A 106 -10.15 2.74 8.79
N THR A 107 -10.57 2.38 7.58
CA THR A 107 -10.88 3.35 6.51
C THR A 107 -12.12 4.19 6.82
N GLN A 108 -13.08 3.66 7.58
CA GLN A 108 -14.20 4.43 8.12
C GLN A 108 -13.73 5.42 9.20
N LYS A 109 -12.94 4.95 10.17
CA LYS A 109 -12.46 5.77 11.29
C LYS A 109 -11.56 6.92 10.85
N TYR A 110 -10.67 6.67 9.88
CA TYR A 110 -9.68 7.63 9.39
C TYR A 110 -10.02 8.12 7.97
N PHE A 111 -11.30 8.28 7.67
CA PHE A 111 -11.74 8.84 6.40
C PHE A 111 -11.10 10.21 6.14
N ASN A 112 -10.77 10.53 4.88
CA ASN A 112 -10.03 11.73 4.49
C ASN A 112 -8.61 11.89 5.09
N THR A 113 -8.10 10.87 5.77
CA THR A 113 -6.71 10.83 6.27
C THR A 113 -5.83 10.01 5.33
N ARG A 114 -4.50 10.15 5.40
CA ARG A 114 -3.59 9.24 4.71
C ARG A 114 -3.34 7.99 5.56
N LEU A 115 -3.31 6.81 4.95
CA LEU A 115 -2.86 5.59 5.61
C LEU A 115 -1.49 5.21 5.04
N ALA A 116 -0.45 5.33 5.86
CA ALA A 116 0.88 4.83 5.50
C ALA A 116 0.88 3.30 5.64
N ILE A 117 1.27 2.62 4.56
CA ILE A 117 1.57 1.19 4.57
C ILE A 117 3.08 1.08 4.71
N VAL A 118 3.52 0.49 5.82
CA VAL A 118 4.91 0.39 6.25
C VAL A 118 5.32 -1.07 6.21
N HIS A 119 6.47 -1.34 5.61
CA HIS A 119 7.08 -2.66 5.53
C HIS A 119 8.57 -2.51 5.81
N ASN A 120 9.14 -3.34 6.70
CA ASN A 120 10.53 -3.23 7.12
C ASN A 120 10.97 -1.79 7.47
N ASN A 121 10.15 -1.11 8.29
CA ASN A 121 10.32 0.29 8.72
C ASN A 121 10.35 1.33 7.58
N LYS A 122 9.89 0.97 6.38
CA LYS A 122 9.85 1.86 5.21
C LYS A 122 8.43 2.01 4.70
N VAL A 123 8.03 3.24 4.39
CA VAL A 123 6.72 3.52 3.79
C VAL A 123 6.73 3.07 2.34
N ILE A 124 5.90 2.08 2.02
CA ILE A 124 5.62 1.64 0.65
C ILE A 124 4.77 2.70 -0.06
N THR A 125 3.70 3.14 0.60
CA THR A 125 2.75 4.13 0.08
C THR A 125 1.99 4.80 1.21
N ALA A 126 1.39 5.94 0.93
CA ALA A 126 0.54 6.66 1.88
C ALA A 126 -0.69 7.31 1.20
N PRO A 127 -1.63 6.51 0.65
CA PRO A 127 -2.81 7.04 -0.03
C PRO A 127 -3.73 7.77 0.94
N LYS A 128 -4.36 8.85 0.44
CA LYS A 128 -5.48 9.49 1.12
C LYS A 128 -6.74 8.65 0.93
N ILE A 129 -7.38 8.28 2.04
CA ILE A 129 -8.63 7.50 2.02
C ILE A 129 -9.78 8.40 1.60
N LYS A 130 -10.37 8.09 0.45
CA LYS A 130 -11.54 8.79 -0.12
C LYS A 130 -12.77 7.89 -0.25
N SER A 131 -12.61 6.59 0.01
CA SER A 131 -13.66 5.58 -0.02
C SER A 131 -13.38 4.54 1.07
N ILE A 132 -14.44 3.86 1.51
CA ILE A 132 -14.32 2.73 2.43
C ILE A 132 -13.88 1.52 1.61
N LEU A 133 -12.84 0.83 2.06
CA LEU A 133 -12.39 -0.40 1.44
C LEU A 133 -13.11 -1.58 2.10
N SER A 134 -13.94 -2.29 1.34
CA SER A 134 -14.73 -3.44 1.82
C SER A 134 -14.27 -4.77 1.24
N ASP A 135 -13.29 -4.76 0.35
CA ASP A 135 -12.84 -5.95 -0.35
C ASP A 135 -11.71 -6.64 0.43
N GLN A 136 -11.57 -7.95 0.24
CA GLN A 136 -10.44 -8.74 0.77
C GLN A 136 -9.13 -8.49 0.04
N ASN A 137 -9.06 -7.42 -0.75
CA ASN A 137 -7.84 -7.02 -1.42
C ASN A 137 -7.76 -5.50 -1.56
N PHE A 138 -6.55 -5.00 -1.68
CA PHE A 138 -6.29 -3.62 -2.06
C PHE A 138 -5.09 -3.55 -2.99
N GLU A 139 -5.04 -2.49 -3.79
CA GLU A 139 -4.05 -2.33 -4.85
C GLU A 139 -3.23 -1.06 -4.61
N ILE A 140 -1.92 -1.19 -4.72
CA ILE A 140 -0.99 -0.06 -4.74
C ILE A 140 -0.53 0.11 -6.18
N THR A 141 -0.86 1.24 -6.80
CA THR A 141 -0.34 1.58 -8.14
C THR A 141 0.84 2.52 -8.01
N PHE A 142 1.87 2.29 -8.82
CA PHE A 142 3.09 3.10 -8.83
C PHE A 142 3.11 4.04 -10.02
N LYS A 143 3.63 5.25 -9.81
CA LYS A 143 3.80 6.26 -10.86
C LYS A 143 5.07 6.08 -11.70
N SER A 144 5.98 5.22 -11.25
CA SER A 144 7.23 4.93 -11.96
C SER A 144 7.65 3.47 -11.78
N LYS A 145 8.31 2.95 -12.81
CA LYS A 145 8.93 1.61 -12.82
C LYS A 145 9.90 1.44 -11.64
N ALA A 146 10.80 2.39 -11.43
CA ALA A 146 11.81 2.31 -10.36
C ALA A 146 11.17 2.25 -8.96
N GLY A 147 10.07 2.97 -8.73
CA GLY A 147 9.35 2.91 -7.45
C GLY A 147 8.73 1.53 -7.20
N PHE A 148 8.15 0.95 -8.25
CA PHE A 148 7.60 -0.40 -8.23
C PHE A 148 8.67 -1.47 -7.98
N GLU A 149 9.77 -1.46 -8.73
CA GLU A 149 10.88 -2.41 -8.55
C GLU A 149 11.50 -2.33 -7.14
N LYS A 150 11.62 -1.11 -6.60
CA LYS A 150 12.14 -0.91 -5.24
C LYS A 150 11.26 -1.60 -4.20
N VAL A 151 9.95 -1.48 -4.30
CA VAL A 151 9.01 -2.14 -3.38
C VAL A 151 9.00 -3.65 -3.62
N LEU A 152 9.02 -4.10 -4.87
CA LEU A 152 9.13 -5.53 -5.16
C LEU A 152 10.37 -6.16 -4.53
N LYS A 153 11.54 -5.52 -4.65
CA LYS A 153 12.76 -5.99 -4.00
C LYS A 153 12.62 -6.07 -2.48
N GLN A 154 11.92 -5.12 -1.86
CA GLN A 154 11.65 -5.14 -0.42
C GLN A 154 10.76 -6.32 -0.02
N LEU A 155 9.75 -6.63 -0.81
CA LEU A 155 8.82 -7.76 -0.58
C LEU A 155 9.40 -9.13 -0.99
N GLN A 156 10.49 -9.16 -1.75
CA GLN A 156 11.11 -10.39 -2.30
C GLN A 156 12.36 -10.83 -1.53
N HIS A 157 12.67 -10.26 -0.36
CA HIS A 157 13.71 -10.81 0.51
C HIS A 157 13.26 -12.16 1.11
N PHE A 158 13.29 -13.19 0.28
CA PHE A 158 13.23 -14.62 0.60
C PHE A 158 14.51 -15.29 0.08
#